data_AF-A0A1Z9A5R8-F1
#
_entry.id   AF-A0A1Z9A5R8-F1
#
_cell.length_a   1.000
_cell.length_b   1.000
_cell.length_c   1.000
_cell.angle_alpha   90.00
_cell.angle_beta   90.00
_cell.angle_gamma   90.00
#
_symmetry.space_group_name_H-M   'P 1'
#
loop_
_entity.id
_entity.type
_entity.pdbx_description
1 polymer ?
#
loop_
_entity_poly.entity_id
_entity_poly.type
_entity_poly.pdbx_seq_one_letter_code
_entity_poly.pdbx_strand_id
1 'polypeptide(L)'
;MLGDETDHHRALDSRRDLGPELIEALINTASLERGHLPIKGNPVATGRQLGFNDASKLLRRFGLGGTFGNGDDFFRGTLSVSLLELATAYATILEGGSRPATVFIRKVESTDRTLFSRPPAIFPAFNDHAIPENLPVFFSGQSLSHADYWTVSLGKECVVATWIGFDQPKRFELPAASILKLSAAQKEISRSNQNRQ
;
A
#
# COMPACT_ATOMS: atom_id res chain seq x y z
N MET A 1 3.23 9.55 -39.49
CA MET A 1 4.13 9.65 -38.31
C MET A 1 3.29 10.10 -37.12
N LEU A 2 3.01 9.19 -36.19
CA LEU A 2 2.53 9.50 -34.85
C LEU A 2 3.35 8.62 -33.92
N GLY A 3 4.51 9.13 -33.50
CA GLY A 3 5.23 8.58 -32.36
C GLY A 3 4.67 9.24 -31.12
N ASP A 4 4.17 8.43 -30.18
CA ASP A 4 4.54 8.48 -28.76
C ASP A 4 3.86 7.29 -28.06
N GLU A 5 4.37 6.07 -28.24
CA GLU A 5 4.07 4.98 -27.29
C GLU A 5 4.94 5.24 -26.06
N THR A 6 4.36 5.97 -25.10
CA THR A 6 5.02 6.35 -23.86
C THR A 6 5.32 5.11 -23.01
N ASP A 7 6.57 4.98 -22.58
CA ASP A 7 7.06 4.04 -21.57
C ASP A 7 6.43 4.34 -20.17
N HIS A 8 5.10 4.34 -20.06
CA HIS A 8 4.38 4.68 -18.82
C HIS A 8 4.05 3.41 -18.03
N HIS A 9 4.79 3.16 -16.95
CA HIS A 9 4.60 2.01 -16.10
C HIS A 9 3.70 2.36 -14.91
N ARG A 10 2.38 2.14 -15.06
CA ARG A 10 1.35 2.52 -14.07
C ARG A 10 1.62 2.06 -12.64
N ALA A 11 2.35 0.96 -12.43
CA ALA A 11 2.66 0.53 -11.07
C ALA A 11 3.73 1.39 -10.36
N LEU A 12 4.55 2.11 -11.13
CA LEU A 12 5.63 2.96 -10.66
C LEU A 12 5.26 4.44 -10.78
N ASP A 13 4.65 4.81 -11.90
CA ASP A 13 4.50 6.20 -12.32
C ASP A 13 3.11 6.77 -12.01
N SER A 14 2.05 5.95 -12.05
CA SER A 14 0.71 6.43 -11.72
C SER A 14 0.57 6.60 -10.22
N ARG A 15 0.07 7.77 -9.81
CA ARG A 15 -0.26 8.08 -8.42
C ARG A 15 -1.72 8.43 -8.28
N ARG A 16 -2.39 7.78 -7.33
CA ARG A 16 -3.86 7.78 -7.21
C ARG A 16 -4.29 7.81 -5.75
N ASP A 17 -5.49 8.33 -5.50
CA ASP A 17 -6.09 8.36 -4.16
C ASP A 17 -6.51 6.96 -3.72
N LEU A 18 -6.35 6.65 -2.43
CA LEU A 18 -6.65 5.33 -1.86
C LEU A 18 -8.11 5.17 -1.48
N GLY A 19 -8.63 6.14 -0.73
CA GLY A 19 -9.91 6.03 -0.04
C GLY A 19 -9.84 5.46 1.38
N PRO A 20 -10.99 5.47 2.09
CA PRO A 20 -11.04 5.24 3.53
C PRO A 20 -10.75 3.80 3.93
N GLU A 21 -11.15 2.80 3.13
CA GLU A 21 -10.96 1.39 3.48
C GLU A 21 -9.48 0.97 3.41
N LEU A 22 -8.72 1.56 2.49
CA LEU A 22 -7.29 1.25 2.33
C LEU A 22 -6.44 2.02 3.33
N ILE A 23 -6.79 3.28 3.63
CA ILE A 23 -6.00 4.07 4.57
C ILE A 23 -6.19 3.62 6.03
N GLU A 24 -7.33 3.00 6.37
CA GLU A 24 -7.68 2.67 7.75
C GLU A 24 -6.60 1.84 8.45
N ALA A 25 -6.10 0.77 7.83
CA ALA A 25 -5.06 -0.05 8.44
C ALA A 25 -3.78 0.75 8.71
N LEU A 26 -3.40 1.64 7.79
CA LEU A 26 -2.20 2.47 7.90
C LEU A 26 -2.33 3.48 9.06
N ILE A 27 -3.49 4.13 9.18
CA ILE A 27 -3.77 5.07 10.27
C ILE A 27 -3.88 4.35 11.61
N ASN A 28 -4.51 3.17 11.64
CA ASN A 28 -4.62 2.37 12.86
C ASN A 28 -3.23 1.93 13.36
N THR A 29 -2.35 1.48 12.47
CA THR A 29 -0.95 1.16 12.82
C THR A 29 -0.22 2.40 13.35
N ALA A 30 -0.33 3.54 12.66
CA ALA A 30 0.32 4.77 13.10
C ALA A 30 -0.21 5.26 14.46
N SER A 31 -1.50 5.07 14.73
CA SER A 31 -2.16 5.38 16.00
C SER A 31 -1.62 4.51 17.14
N LEU A 32 -1.53 3.19 16.92
CA LEU A 32 -1.03 2.24 17.92
C LEU A 32 0.44 2.52 18.27
N GLU A 33 1.29 2.85 17.29
CA GLU A 33 2.69 3.23 17.51
C GLU A 33 2.84 4.45 18.44
N ARG A 34 1.82 5.30 18.53
CA ARG A 34 1.79 6.45 19.45
C ARG A 34 0.97 6.21 20.72
N GLY A 35 0.53 4.98 20.96
CA GLY A 35 -0.26 4.61 22.14
C GLY A 35 -1.73 5.07 22.07
N HIS A 36 -2.23 5.43 20.90
CA HIS A 36 -3.64 5.77 20.69
C HIS A 36 -4.43 4.55 20.23
N LEU A 37 -5.58 4.30 20.86
CA LEU A 37 -6.46 3.18 20.50
C LEU A 37 -7.28 3.51 19.25
N PRO A 38 -7.15 2.72 18.17
CA PRO A 38 -7.91 2.94 16.95
C PRO A 38 -9.42 2.81 17.15
N ILE A 39 -10.18 3.70 16.50
CA ILE A 39 -11.63 3.62 16.40
C ILE A 39 -11.97 2.85 15.12
N LYS A 40 -12.42 1.61 15.28
CA LYS A 40 -12.78 0.70 14.18
C LYS A 40 -13.77 1.35 13.19
N GLY A 41 -13.46 1.26 11.91
CA GLY A 41 -14.27 1.81 10.81
C GLY A 41 -14.30 3.33 10.74
N ASN A 42 -13.48 4.02 11.54
CA ASN A 42 -13.46 5.48 11.60
C ASN A 42 -12.02 6.03 11.55
N PRO A 43 -11.37 5.96 10.37
CA PRO A 43 -9.99 6.42 10.21
C PRO A 43 -9.84 7.92 10.46
N VAL A 44 -10.89 8.73 10.25
CA VAL A 44 -10.88 10.17 10.56
C VAL A 44 -10.81 10.43 12.05
N ALA A 45 -11.68 9.79 12.85
CA ALA A 45 -11.65 9.96 14.30
C ALA A 45 -10.34 9.45 14.90
N THR A 46 -9.84 8.29 14.45
CA THR A 46 -8.53 7.76 14.84
C THR A 46 -7.40 8.73 14.47
N GLY A 47 -7.39 9.20 13.23
CA GLY A 47 -6.39 10.13 12.71
C GLY A 47 -6.37 11.47 13.46
N ARG A 48 -7.53 11.98 13.87
CA ARG A 48 -7.61 13.20 14.69
C ARG A 48 -6.97 13.05 16.07
N GLN A 49 -7.01 11.86 16.69
CA GLN A 49 -6.31 11.60 17.95
C GLN A 49 -4.79 11.72 17.77
N LEU A 50 -4.29 11.20 16.65
CA LEU A 50 -2.88 11.19 16.29
C LEU A 50 -2.38 12.56 15.80
N GLY A 51 -3.22 13.30 15.07
CA GLY A 51 -2.87 14.55 14.41
C GLY A 51 -2.11 14.36 13.09
N PHE A 52 -2.30 15.29 12.16
CA PHE A 52 -1.76 15.21 10.80
C PHE A 52 -0.22 15.08 10.74
N ASN A 53 0.49 15.85 11.57
CA ASN A 53 1.97 15.88 11.53
C ASN A 53 2.59 14.54 11.93
N ASP A 54 2.05 13.88 12.94
CA ASP A 54 2.57 12.60 13.39
C ASP A 54 2.15 11.46 12.47
N ALA A 55 0.89 11.47 12.02
CA ALA A 55 0.39 10.52 11.06
C ALA A 55 1.17 10.57 9.74
N SER A 56 1.37 11.77 9.17
CA SER A 56 2.11 11.94 7.92
C SER A 56 3.57 11.48 8.03
N LYS A 57 4.26 11.80 9.14
CA LYS A 57 5.63 11.33 9.38
C LYS A 57 5.70 9.80 9.46
N LEU A 58 4.76 9.16 10.14
CA LEU A 58 4.70 7.69 10.25
C LEU A 58 4.39 7.03 8.90
N LEU A 59 3.41 7.53 8.16
CA LEU A 59 3.08 7.00 6.83
C LEU A 59 4.26 7.15 5.85
N ARG A 60 5.07 8.20 5.97
CA ARG A 60 6.35 8.33 5.22
C ARG A 60 7.37 7.27 5.64
N ARG A 61 7.47 6.95 6.93
CA ARG A 61 8.30 5.84 7.41
C ARG A 61 7.85 4.49 6.85
N PHE A 62 6.55 4.31 6.57
CA PHE A 62 6.01 3.09 5.95
C PHE A 62 6.38 2.98 4.46
N GLY A 63 6.83 4.08 3.84
CA GLY A 63 7.22 4.10 2.42
C GLY A 63 6.34 4.95 1.51
N LEU A 64 5.35 5.66 2.06
CA LEU A 64 4.51 6.55 1.24
C LEU A 64 5.24 7.88 0.98
N GLY A 65 5.72 8.06 -0.24
CA GLY A 65 6.42 9.26 -0.70
C GLY A 65 5.51 10.37 -1.26
N GLY A 66 4.24 10.06 -1.45
CA GLY A 66 3.21 10.91 -2.05
C GLY A 66 2.95 12.27 -1.40
N THR A 67 2.07 13.04 -2.07
CA THR A 67 1.40 14.21 -1.49
C THR A 67 0.21 13.74 -0.68
N PHE A 68 -0.02 14.38 0.47
CA PHE A 68 -1.12 14.05 1.36
C PHE A 68 -2.17 15.16 1.31
N GLY A 69 -3.44 14.78 1.33
CA GLY A 69 -4.55 15.71 1.45
C GLY A 69 -4.46 16.55 2.73
N ASN A 70 -5.26 17.62 2.81
CA ASN A 70 -5.27 18.49 3.99
C ASN A 70 -6.33 18.04 5.00
N GLY A 71 -6.07 18.27 6.29
CA GLY A 71 -7.07 18.07 7.34
C GLY A 71 -7.64 16.65 7.36
N ASP A 72 -8.97 16.53 7.37
CA ASP A 72 -9.64 15.23 7.42
C ASP A 72 -9.56 14.44 6.11
N ASP A 73 -9.36 15.11 4.96
CA ASP A 73 -9.30 14.43 3.67
C ASP A 73 -8.12 13.47 3.61
N PHE A 74 -7.01 13.83 4.26
CA PHE A 74 -5.89 12.93 4.50
C PHE A 74 -6.35 11.62 5.13
N PHE A 75 -7.09 11.69 6.25
CA PHE A 75 -7.56 10.51 6.97
C PHE A 75 -8.70 9.77 6.26
N ARG A 76 -9.32 10.38 5.24
CA ARG A 76 -10.28 9.73 4.34
C ARG A 76 -9.61 9.04 3.16
N GLY A 77 -8.28 9.09 3.05
CA GLY A 77 -7.54 8.40 2.00
C GLY A 77 -7.21 9.25 0.78
N THR A 78 -7.34 10.58 0.87
CA THR A 78 -6.84 11.51 -0.15
C THR A 78 -5.32 11.60 -0.06
N LEU A 79 -4.63 10.81 -0.87
CA LEU A 79 -3.18 10.59 -0.87
C LEU A 79 -2.74 10.27 -2.29
N SER A 80 -1.72 10.95 -2.82
CA SER A 80 -1.16 10.62 -4.14
C SER A 80 -0.12 9.51 -4.01
N VAL A 81 -0.52 8.24 -4.11
CA VAL A 81 0.38 7.08 -3.92
C VAL A 81 0.45 6.16 -5.14
N SER A 82 1.61 5.56 -5.37
CA SER A 82 1.77 4.51 -6.40
C SER A 82 1.46 3.11 -5.86
N LEU A 83 1.27 2.15 -6.76
CA LEU A 83 1.11 0.74 -6.40
C LEU A 83 2.32 0.19 -5.62
N LEU A 84 3.53 0.56 -6.03
CA LEU A 84 4.76 0.12 -5.35
C LEU A 84 4.85 0.70 -3.92
N GLU A 85 4.49 1.97 -3.75
CA GLU A 85 4.45 2.61 -2.43
C GLU A 85 3.41 1.94 -1.52
N LEU A 86 2.21 1.66 -2.05
CA LEU A 86 1.16 0.96 -1.31
C LEU A 86 1.59 -0.45 -0.90
N ALA A 87 2.14 -1.22 -1.83
CA ALA A 87 2.64 -2.57 -1.55
C ALA A 87 3.76 -2.55 -0.49
N THR A 88 4.66 -1.56 -0.56
CA THR A 88 5.74 -1.37 0.43
C THR A 88 5.20 -1.02 1.81
N ALA A 89 4.17 -0.16 1.89
CA ALA A 89 3.55 0.21 3.15
C ALA A 89 2.86 -0.98 3.83
N TYR A 90 2.12 -1.79 3.07
CA TYR A 90 1.51 -3.01 3.61
C TYR A 90 2.52 -4.11 3.92
N ALA A 91 3.61 -4.23 3.15
CA ALA A 91 4.72 -5.14 3.49
C ALA A 91 5.40 -4.72 4.80
N THR A 92 5.53 -3.42 5.04
CA THR A 92 6.04 -2.90 6.32
C THR A 92 5.16 -3.34 7.49
N ILE A 93 3.83 -3.34 7.31
CA ILE A 93 2.91 -3.84 8.35
C ILE A 93 3.09 -5.34 8.57
N LEU A 94 3.12 -6.11 7.48
CA LEU A 94 3.28 -7.56 7.51
C LEU A 94 4.59 -7.99 8.21
N GLU A 95 5.68 -7.25 7.99
CA GLU A 95 7.01 -7.47 8.58
C GLU A 95 7.18 -6.81 9.96
N GLY A 96 6.08 -6.48 10.64
CA GLY A 96 6.10 -5.95 12.01
C GLY A 96 6.75 -4.59 12.19
N GLY A 97 6.77 -3.76 11.14
CA GLY A 97 7.39 -2.44 11.17
C GLY A 97 8.79 -2.41 10.57
N SER A 98 9.28 -3.54 10.07
CA SER A 98 10.51 -3.63 9.28
C SER A 98 10.23 -3.32 7.81
N ARG A 99 10.41 -2.07 7.38
CA ARG A 99 10.15 -1.69 5.98
C ARG A 99 11.24 -2.26 5.06
N PRO A 100 10.90 -3.13 4.09
CA PRO A 100 11.87 -3.63 3.13
C PRO A 100 12.24 -2.54 2.11
N ALA A 101 13.51 -2.53 1.68
CA ALA A 101 13.94 -1.75 0.52
C ALA A 101 13.45 -2.41 -0.77
N THR A 102 12.54 -1.75 -1.48
CA THR A 102 12.01 -2.20 -2.77
C THR A 102 13.05 -1.97 -3.87
N VAL A 103 13.51 -3.05 -4.51
CA VAL A 103 14.55 -3.00 -5.57
C VAL A 103 14.24 -4.02 -6.65
N PHE A 104 14.53 -3.65 -7.91
CA PHE A 104 14.39 -4.54 -9.06
C PHE A 104 15.68 -5.31 -9.37
N ILE A 105 16.83 -4.77 -8.97
CA ILE A 105 18.16 -5.31 -9.30
C ILE A 105 18.91 -5.59 -8.00
N ARG A 106 19.30 -6.86 -7.80
CA ARG A 106 20.14 -7.31 -6.68
C ARG A 106 21.59 -7.45 -7.05
N LYS A 107 21.88 -7.88 -8.27
CA LYS A 107 23.23 -8.16 -8.74
C LYS A 107 23.32 -7.85 -10.22
N VAL A 108 24.43 -7.23 -10.64
CA VAL A 108 24.80 -7.10 -12.05
C VAL A 108 26.17 -7.73 -12.20
N GLU A 109 26.31 -8.63 -13.15
CA GLU A 109 27.53 -9.39 -13.39
C GLU A 109 27.97 -9.24 -14.85
N SER A 110 29.28 -9.13 -15.03
CA SER A 110 29.98 -9.37 -16.29
C SER A 110 30.46 -10.83 -16.31
N THR A 111 30.87 -11.31 -17.47
CA THR A 111 31.41 -12.68 -17.67
C THR A 111 32.49 -13.05 -16.66
N ASP A 112 33.28 -12.08 -16.22
CA ASP A 112 34.48 -12.27 -15.40
C ASP A 112 34.37 -11.69 -13.97
N ARG A 113 33.35 -10.87 -13.67
CA ARG A 113 33.26 -10.16 -12.38
C ARG A 113 31.86 -9.66 -12.04
N THR A 114 31.58 -9.52 -10.74
CA THR A 114 30.39 -8.79 -10.27
C THR A 114 30.62 -7.28 -10.38
N LEU A 115 29.74 -6.58 -11.11
CA LEU A 115 29.78 -5.13 -11.31
C LEU A 115 28.98 -4.37 -10.24
N PHE A 116 27.94 -5.01 -9.71
CA PHE A 116 27.06 -4.44 -8.70
C PHE A 116 26.48 -5.56 -7.84
N SER A 117 26.38 -5.32 -6.53
CA SER A 117 25.68 -6.18 -5.60
C SER A 117 25.00 -5.32 -4.54
N ARG A 118 23.71 -5.57 -4.30
CA ARG A 118 22.90 -4.88 -3.30
C ARG A 118 22.23 -5.91 -2.37
N PRO A 119 22.75 -6.13 -1.16
CA PRO A 119 22.11 -7.03 -0.21
C PRO A 119 20.71 -6.52 0.20
N PRO A 120 19.84 -7.39 0.74
CA PRO A 120 18.61 -6.97 1.38
C PRO A 120 18.86 -5.83 2.38
N ALA A 121 18.02 -4.81 2.33
CA ALA A 121 18.07 -3.68 3.25
C ALA A 121 16.67 -3.49 3.84
N ILE A 122 16.63 -3.20 5.13
CA ILE A 122 15.41 -3.07 5.93
C ILE A 122 15.56 -1.79 6.76
N PHE A 123 14.47 -1.04 6.93
CA PHE A 123 14.43 0.22 7.66
C PHE A 123 13.36 0.16 8.76
N PRO A 124 13.68 0.51 10.01
CA PRO A 124 12.70 0.50 11.10
C PRO A 124 11.66 1.61 10.93
N ALA A 125 10.40 1.22 10.78
CA ALA A 125 9.27 2.12 10.53
C ALA A 125 8.34 2.31 11.74
N PHE A 126 8.18 1.28 12.57
CA PHE A 126 7.45 1.29 13.84
C PHE A 126 7.82 0.03 14.64
N ASN A 127 7.33 -0.12 15.87
CA ASN A 127 7.59 -1.31 16.71
C ASN A 127 6.42 -2.30 16.68
N ASP A 128 6.69 -3.60 16.79
CA ASP A 128 5.73 -4.72 16.64
C ASP A 128 4.39 -4.56 17.39
N HIS A 129 4.36 -3.88 18.54
CA HIS A 129 3.11 -3.58 19.27
C HIS A 129 2.09 -2.74 18.48
N ALA A 130 2.53 -2.09 17.39
CA ALA A 130 1.69 -1.24 16.56
C ALA A 130 0.96 -2.01 15.44
N ILE A 131 1.18 -3.32 15.33
CA ILE A 131 0.43 -4.17 14.40
C ILE A 131 -1.02 -4.27 14.89
N PRO A 132 -2.03 -3.94 14.06
CA PRO A 132 -3.43 -4.08 14.44
C PRO A 132 -3.76 -5.55 14.73
N GLU A 133 -4.42 -5.83 15.86
CA GLU A 133 -4.77 -7.20 16.28
C GLU A 133 -5.56 -7.97 15.22
N ASN A 134 -6.42 -7.27 14.48
CA ASN A 134 -7.26 -7.83 13.43
C ASN A 134 -6.87 -7.21 12.08
N LEU A 135 -5.73 -7.61 11.52
CA LEU A 135 -5.33 -7.22 10.18
C LEU A 135 -5.96 -8.15 9.13
N PRO A 136 -6.86 -7.67 8.25
CA PRO A 136 -7.38 -8.47 7.16
C PRO A 136 -6.27 -8.97 6.22
N VAL A 137 -6.41 -10.19 5.72
CA VAL A 137 -5.51 -10.71 4.66
C VAL A 137 -5.84 -10.15 3.28
N PHE A 138 -6.97 -9.46 3.15
CA PHE A 138 -7.47 -8.86 1.92
C PHE A 138 -8.16 -7.55 2.22
N PHE A 139 -7.78 -6.51 1.50
CA PHE A 139 -8.38 -5.19 1.52
C PHE A 139 -8.95 -4.87 0.14
N SER A 140 -10.08 -4.16 0.13
CA SER A 140 -10.62 -3.56 -1.08
C SER A 140 -11.32 -2.27 -0.75
N GLY A 141 -11.27 -1.29 -1.65
CA GLY A 141 -11.88 0.00 -1.42
C GLY A 141 -11.82 0.90 -2.63
N GLN A 142 -12.43 2.08 -2.49
CA GLN A 142 -12.53 3.07 -3.55
C GLN A 142 -12.05 4.42 -3.06
N SER A 143 -11.35 5.15 -3.93
CA SER A 143 -11.13 6.59 -3.75
C SER A 143 -12.45 7.34 -3.51
N LEU A 144 -12.39 8.47 -2.80
CA LEU A 144 -13.58 9.31 -2.54
C LEU A 144 -14.27 9.82 -3.82
N SER A 145 -13.51 10.01 -4.90
CA SER A 145 -14.03 10.41 -6.21
C SER A 145 -14.71 9.25 -6.95
N HIS A 146 -14.54 8.00 -6.47
CA HIS A 146 -14.90 6.76 -7.15
C HIS A 146 -14.24 6.60 -8.53
N ALA A 147 -13.07 7.22 -8.72
CA ALA A 147 -12.28 7.11 -9.95
C ALA A 147 -11.23 5.99 -9.90
N ASP A 148 -10.97 5.48 -8.71
CA ASP A 148 -9.98 4.44 -8.42
C ASP A 148 -10.57 3.34 -7.54
N TYR A 149 -10.32 2.09 -7.91
CA TYR A 149 -10.60 0.91 -7.11
C TYR A 149 -9.29 0.19 -6.79
N TRP A 150 -9.12 -0.17 -5.52
CA TRP A 150 -7.92 -0.82 -5.03
C TRP A 150 -8.23 -2.16 -4.41
N THR A 151 -7.29 -3.09 -4.54
CA THR A 151 -7.19 -4.24 -3.65
C THR A 151 -5.77 -4.42 -3.16
N VAL A 152 -5.63 -4.95 -1.95
CA VAL A 152 -4.34 -5.37 -1.39
C VAL A 152 -4.52 -6.72 -0.73
N SER A 153 -3.66 -7.68 -1.08
CA SER A 153 -3.64 -9.01 -0.47
C SER A 153 -2.33 -9.24 0.25
N LEU A 154 -2.43 -9.71 1.48
CA LEU A 154 -1.29 -10.06 2.34
C LEU A 154 -1.13 -11.58 2.35
N GLY A 155 -0.06 -12.06 1.71
CA GLY A 155 0.42 -13.44 1.87
C GLY A 155 1.46 -13.52 2.99
N LYS A 156 1.95 -14.73 3.30
CA LYS A 156 3.06 -14.90 4.26
C LYS A 156 4.37 -14.31 3.77
N GLU A 157 4.60 -14.34 2.45
CA GLU A 157 5.89 -13.98 1.84
C GLU A 157 5.77 -12.86 0.80
N CYS A 158 4.56 -12.37 0.53
CA CYS A 158 4.34 -11.37 -0.51
C CYS A 158 3.15 -10.47 -0.21
N VAL A 159 3.21 -9.25 -0.71
CA VAL A 159 2.08 -8.32 -0.78
C VAL A 159 1.75 -8.07 -2.25
N VAL A 160 0.48 -8.22 -2.60
CA VAL A 160 -0.03 -7.95 -3.95
C VAL A 160 -1.00 -6.79 -3.89
N ALA A 161 -0.63 -5.67 -4.50
CA ALA A 161 -1.53 -4.53 -4.68
C ALA A 161 -2.05 -4.52 -6.12
N THR A 162 -3.33 -4.19 -6.31
CA THR A 162 -3.96 -4.05 -7.62
C THR A 162 -4.76 -2.76 -7.66
N TRP A 163 -4.66 -2.05 -8.78
CA TRP A 163 -5.42 -0.85 -9.06
C TRP A 163 -6.22 -1.06 -10.34
N ILE A 164 -7.46 -0.60 -10.32
CA ILE A 164 -8.34 -0.53 -11.47
C ILE A 164 -8.87 0.90 -11.55
N GLY A 165 -8.77 1.50 -12.74
CA GLY A 165 -9.24 2.85 -12.99
C GLY A 165 -8.87 3.30 -14.40
N PHE A 166 -9.25 4.53 -14.73
CA PHE A 166 -8.92 5.15 -16.02
C PHE A 166 -7.70 6.05 -15.87
N ASP A 167 -6.89 6.17 -16.92
CA ASP A 167 -5.72 7.07 -16.92
C ASP A 167 -6.13 8.51 -16.64
N GLN A 168 -7.16 8.98 -17.34
CA GLN A 168 -7.88 10.18 -16.98
C GLN A 168 -8.96 9.81 -15.95
N PRO A 169 -8.92 10.34 -14.71
CA PRO A 169 -9.86 9.98 -13.66
C PRO A 169 -11.32 10.08 -14.12
N LYS A 170 -12.04 8.97 -14.05
CA LYS A 170 -13.46 8.89 -14.38
C LYS A 170 -14.16 8.00 -13.36
N ARG A 171 -15.28 8.48 -12.83
CA ARG A 171 -16.11 7.70 -11.92
C ARG A 171 -16.55 6.39 -12.59
N PHE A 172 -16.43 5.29 -11.85
CA PHE A 172 -16.92 3.99 -12.26
C PHE A 172 -17.32 3.14 -11.06
N GLU A 173 -18.06 2.06 -11.33
CA GLU A 173 -18.40 1.06 -10.32
C GLU A 173 -18.04 -0.32 -10.85
N LEU A 174 -17.42 -1.14 -10.00
CA LEU A 174 -17.18 -2.54 -10.32
C LEU A 174 -18.41 -3.36 -9.92
N PRO A 175 -18.89 -4.24 -10.81
CA PRO A 175 -19.92 -5.21 -10.43
C PRO A 175 -19.47 -6.06 -9.24
N ALA A 176 -20.37 -6.33 -8.29
CA ALA A 176 -20.06 -7.14 -7.10
C ALA A 176 -19.47 -8.51 -7.46
N ALA A 177 -19.93 -9.13 -8.55
CA ALA A 177 -19.38 -10.38 -9.06
C ALA A 177 -17.90 -10.26 -9.46
N SER A 178 -17.46 -9.12 -9.99
CA SER A 178 -16.05 -8.87 -10.33
C SER A 178 -15.19 -8.75 -9.07
N ILE A 179 -15.70 -8.06 -8.05
CA ILE A 179 -15.03 -7.92 -6.75
C ILE A 179 -14.83 -9.29 -6.09
N LEU A 180 -15.87 -10.13 -6.10
CA LEU A 180 -15.79 -11.50 -5.56
C LEU A 180 -14.74 -12.35 -6.28
N LYS A 181 -14.69 -12.26 -7.63
CA LYS A 181 -13.68 -12.96 -8.44
C LYS A 181 -12.26 -12.48 -8.13
N LEU A 182 -12.04 -11.16 -8.02
CA LEU A 182 -10.74 -10.59 -7.66
C LEU A 182 -10.27 -11.07 -6.29
N SER A 183 -11.14 -10.99 -5.27
CA SER A 183 -10.85 -11.50 -3.93
C SER A 183 -10.49 -13.00 -3.96
N ALA A 184 -11.23 -13.82 -4.71
CA ALA A 184 -10.96 -15.25 -4.82
C ALA A 184 -9.59 -15.53 -5.45
N ALA A 185 -9.29 -14.88 -6.59
CA ALA A 185 -8.03 -15.06 -7.30
C ALA A 185 -6.82 -14.61 -6.45
N GLN A 186 -6.93 -13.47 -5.76
CA GLN A 186 -5.81 -12.99 -4.95
C GLN A 186 -5.61 -13.81 -3.66
N LYS A 187 -6.67 -14.39 -3.08
CA LYS A 187 -6.55 -15.36 -1.99
C LYS A 187 -5.82 -16.63 -2.41
N GLU A 188 -6.00 -17.07 -3.66
CA GLU A 188 -5.28 -18.23 -4.20
C GLU A 188 -3.77 -17.94 -4.30
N ILE A 189 -3.39 -16.75 -4.80
CA ILE A 189 -1.98 -16.30 -4.85
C ILE A 189 -1.36 -16.26 -3.45
N SER A 190 -2.08 -15.72 -2.47
CA SER A 190 -1.60 -15.67 -1.08
C SER A 190 -1.49 -17.06 -0.42
N ARG A 191 -2.32 -18.04 -0.82
CA ARG A 191 -2.28 -19.43 -0.30
C ARG A 191 -1.23 -20.29 -1.01
N SER A 192 -1.03 -20.15 -2.32
CA SER A 192 -0.03 -20.95 -3.05
C SER A 192 1.38 -20.74 -2.49
N ASN A 193 1.63 -19.57 -1.91
CA ASN A 193 2.89 -19.24 -1.26
C ASN A 193 3.04 -19.85 0.15
N GLN A 194 1.99 -20.43 0.73
CA GLN A 194 2.09 -21.18 2.00
C GLN A 194 2.60 -22.62 1.82
N ASN A 195 2.46 -23.18 0.61
CA ASN A 195 2.76 -24.58 0.29
C ASN A 195 4.13 -24.78 -0.38
N ARG A 196 4.91 -23.71 -0.54
CA ARG A 196 6.30 -23.76 -1.04
C ARG A 196 7.26 -23.70 0.16
N GLN A 197 7.29 -24.76 0.95
CA GLN A 197 8.37 -25.05 1.91
C GLN A 197 9.00 -26.40 1.54
#